data_AF-A0A7V5ZD23-F1
#
_entry.id   AF-A0A7V5ZD23-F1
#
_cell.length_a   1.000
_cell.length_b   1.000
_cell.length_c   1.000
_cell.angle_alpha   90.00
_cell.angle_beta   90.00
_cell.angle_gamma   90.00
#
_symmetry.space_group_name_H-M   'P 1'
#
loop_
_entity.id
_entity.type
_entity.pdbx_description
1 polymer ?
#
loop_
_entity_poly.entity_id
_entity_poly.type
_entity_poly.pdbx_seq_one_letter_code
_entity_poly.pdbx_strand_id
1 'polypeptide(L)'
;MKLCLNATIGGYGNIRDFVARAKRHGYAAVEFDVREVANIIQQEGVQAARAIFSESGVEPVCFGLPVEWRKDAETFKEGLQALPQLARAAQAIGCTRTATWLPPSINEFPAAYSVRMAERFREIARVLADFDVRLGLEWVG
;
A
#
# COMPACT_ATOMS: atom_id res chain seq x y z
N MET A 1 -18.68 8.38 6.35
CA MET A 1 -18.11 7.05 6.03
C MET A 1 -18.19 6.86 4.52
N LYS A 2 -17.12 6.40 3.85
CA LYS A 2 -17.08 6.14 2.40
C LYS A 2 -17.01 4.64 2.15
N LEU A 3 -17.72 4.13 1.14
CA LEU A 3 -17.61 2.73 0.74
C LEU A 3 -16.33 2.53 -0.06
N CYS A 4 -15.49 1.60 0.38
CA CYS A 4 -14.20 1.29 -0.22
C CYS A 4 -14.20 -0.13 -0.80
N LEU A 5 -13.77 -0.27 -2.05
CA LEU A 5 -13.59 -1.57 -2.70
C LEU A 5 -12.18 -2.09 -2.40
N ASN A 6 -12.11 -3.32 -1.89
CA ASN A 6 -10.86 -4.07 -1.68
C ASN A 6 -10.77 -5.22 -2.70
N ALA A 7 -9.55 -5.53 -3.15
CA ALA A 7 -9.27 -6.53 -4.18
C ALA A 7 -9.75 -7.96 -3.85
N THR A 8 -9.95 -8.29 -2.58
CA THR A 8 -10.55 -9.57 -2.15
C THR A 8 -11.97 -9.75 -2.69
N ILE A 9 -12.67 -8.65 -2.99
CA ILE A 9 -14.00 -8.66 -3.59
C ILE A 9 -13.86 -8.58 -5.11
N GLY A 10 -13.96 -9.74 -5.78
CA GLY A 10 -14.00 -9.82 -7.24
C GLY A 10 -12.65 -9.67 -7.94
N GLY A 11 -11.53 -9.77 -7.21
CA GLY A 11 -10.18 -9.67 -7.75
C GLY A 11 -9.73 -8.23 -8.02
N TYR A 12 -8.42 -8.03 -8.20
CA TYR A 12 -7.86 -6.72 -8.53
C TYR A 12 -7.88 -6.46 -10.04
N GLY A 13 -7.16 -7.29 -10.81
CA GLY A 13 -6.89 -7.04 -12.23
C GLY A 13 -5.76 -6.02 -12.35
N ASN A 14 -6.05 -4.84 -12.91
CA ASN A 14 -5.16 -3.68 -12.93
C ASN A 14 -5.90 -2.46 -12.36
N ILE A 15 -5.16 -1.41 -11.99
CA ILE A 15 -5.73 -0.22 -11.34
C ILE A 15 -6.80 0.49 -12.16
N ARG A 16 -6.69 0.53 -13.49
CA ARG A 16 -7.67 1.22 -14.35
C ARG A 16 -9.00 0.49 -14.34
N ASP A 17 -8.98 -0.82 -14.54
CA ASP A 17 -10.17 -1.66 -14.50
C ASP A 17 -10.76 -1.75 -13.09
N PHE A 18 -9.91 -1.75 -12.05
CA PHE A 18 -10.33 -1.78 -10.65
C PHE A 18 -11.11 -0.51 -10.29
N VAL A 19 -10.58 0.66 -10.66
CA VAL A 19 -11.21 1.96 -10.41
C VAL A 19 -12.48 2.13 -11.24
N ALA A 20 -12.48 1.72 -12.51
CA ALA A 20 -13.68 1.71 -13.35
C ALA A 20 -14.79 0.81 -12.76
N ARG A 21 -14.42 -0.34 -12.21
CA ARG A 21 -15.34 -1.26 -11.53
C ARG A 21 -15.88 -0.66 -10.23
N ALA A 22 -15.04 -0.04 -9.41
CA ALA A 22 -15.49 0.69 -8.21
C ALA A 22 -16.54 1.75 -8.56
N LYS A 23 -16.28 2.59 -9.56
CA LYS A 23 -17.23 3.60 -10.06
C LYS A 23 -18.54 2.95 -10.51
N ARG A 24 -18.47 1.92 -11.34
CA ARG A 24 -19.65 1.21 -11.88
C ARG A 24 -20.56 0.67 -10.79
N HIS A 25 -20.00 0.21 -9.68
CA HIS A 25 -20.75 -0.40 -8.58
C HIS A 25 -20.97 0.54 -7.38
N GLY A 26 -20.69 1.84 -7.53
CA GLY A 26 -21.02 2.85 -6.51
C GLY A 26 -20.06 2.91 -5.33
N TYR A 27 -18.86 2.34 -5.43
CA TYR A 27 -17.81 2.53 -4.42
C TYR A 27 -17.15 3.90 -4.63
N ALA A 28 -16.92 4.61 -3.53
CA ALA A 28 -16.31 5.93 -3.54
C ALA A 28 -14.78 5.88 -3.39
N ALA A 29 -14.22 4.72 -3.06
CA ALA A 29 -12.82 4.56 -2.75
C ALA A 29 -12.30 3.17 -3.14
N VAL A 30 -10.98 3.04 -3.27
CA VAL A 30 -10.28 1.78 -3.52
C VAL A 30 -9.05 1.62 -2.63
N GLU A 31 -8.78 0.38 -2.25
CA GLU A 31 -7.44 -0.05 -1.84
C GLU A 31 -6.69 -0.58 -3.06
N PHE A 32 -5.41 -0.22 -3.21
CA PHE A 32 -4.68 -0.44 -4.47
C PHE A 32 -3.24 -0.92 -4.27
N ASP A 33 -2.62 -1.38 -5.37
CA ASP A 33 -1.18 -1.65 -5.41
C ASP A 33 -0.42 -0.40 -5.85
N VAL A 34 0.41 0.14 -4.95
CA VAL A 34 1.22 1.35 -5.22
C VAL A 34 2.27 1.13 -6.32
N ARG A 35 2.69 -0.11 -6.57
CA ARG A 35 3.68 -0.44 -7.61
C ARG A 35 3.12 -0.16 -9.00
N GLU A 36 1.84 -0.41 -9.25
CA GLU A 36 1.20 -0.06 -10.52
C GLU A 36 1.14 1.45 -10.73
N VAL A 37 0.79 2.20 -9.67
CA VAL A 37 0.80 3.67 -9.71
C VAL A 37 2.20 4.19 -10.03
N ALA A 38 3.23 3.67 -9.35
CA ALA A 38 4.62 4.06 -9.61
C ALA A 38 5.05 3.76 -11.06
N ASN A 39 4.66 2.60 -11.60
CA ASN A 39 4.94 2.23 -12.99
C ASN A 39 4.24 3.17 -13.99
N ILE A 40 2.96 3.51 -13.75
CA ILE A 40 2.22 4.47 -14.59
C ILE A 40 2.88 5.84 -14.53
N ILE A 41 3.31 6.30 -13.35
CA ILE A 41 4.04 7.57 -13.23
C ILE A 41 5.34 7.53 -14.05
N GLN A 42 6.07 6.42 -14.02
CA GLN A 42 7.31 6.25 -14.78
C GLN A 42 7.09 6.24 -16.29
N GLN A 43 6.03 5.58 -16.77
CA GLN A 43 5.77 5.36 -18.20
C GLN A 43 4.95 6.47 -18.85
N GLU A 44 3.95 6.98 -18.14
CA GLU A 44 2.93 7.91 -18.67
C GLU A 44 2.92 9.26 -17.94
N GLY A 45 3.64 9.39 -16.83
CA GLY A 45 3.73 10.61 -16.04
C GLY A 45 2.68 10.73 -14.93
N VAL A 46 2.93 11.65 -14.00
CA VAL A 46 2.09 11.84 -12.80
C VAL A 46 0.65 12.23 -13.12
N GLN A 47 0.41 12.95 -14.22
CA GLN A 47 -0.94 13.37 -14.60
C GLN A 47 -1.79 12.17 -15.04
N ALA A 48 -1.21 11.20 -15.74
CA ALA A 48 -1.90 9.98 -16.12
C ALA A 48 -2.32 9.15 -14.89
N ALA A 49 -1.45 9.05 -13.88
CA ALA A 49 -1.77 8.37 -12.63
C ALA A 49 -2.90 9.08 -11.85
N ARG A 50 -2.87 10.42 -11.79
CA ARG A 50 -3.93 11.23 -11.15
C ARG A 50 -5.27 11.10 -11.88
N ALA A 51 -5.26 11.11 -13.20
CA ALA A 51 -6.45 11.06 -14.05
C ALA A 51 -7.32 9.84 -13.77
N ILE A 52 -6.72 8.67 -13.50
CA ILE A 52 -7.43 7.43 -13.14
C ILE A 52 -8.44 7.66 -12.02
N PHE A 53 -8.02 8.38 -10.98
CA PHE A 53 -8.84 8.64 -9.80
C PHE A 53 -9.73 9.87 -9.99
N SER A 54 -9.21 10.97 -10.55
CA SER A 54 -9.98 12.21 -10.69
C SER A 54 -11.13 12.10 -11.69
N GLU A 55 -10.95 11.40 -12.81
CA GLU A 55 -12.00 11.23 -13.83
C GLU A 55 -13.08 10.21 -13.42
N SER A 56 -12.71 9.27 -12.56
CA SER A 56 -13.66 8.30 -12.01
C SER A 56 -14.46 8.88 -10.82
N GLY A 57 -13.87 9.84 -10.09
CA GLY A 57 -14.39 10.31 -8.80
C GLY A 57 -14.15 9.32 -7.65
N VAL A 58 -13.30 8.31 -7.87
CA VAL A 58 -12.97 7.26 -6.90
C VAL A 58 -11.65 7.59 -6.23
N GLU A 59 -11.60 7.55 -4.91
CA GLU A 59 -10.42 7.95 -4.14
C GLU A 59 -9.46 6.78 -3.86
N PRO A 60 -8.14 6.98 -4.03
CA PRO A 60 -7.13 6.05 -3.52
C PRO A 60 -6.97 6.26 -2.01
N VAL A 61 -7.43 5.32 -1.18
CA VAL A 61 -7.50 5.56 0.28
C VAL A 61 -6.43 4.85 1.10
N CYS A 62 -5.94 3.72 0.63
CA CYS A 62 -4.89 2.92 1.27
C CYS A 62 -4.19 2.07 0.21
N PHE A 63 -2.88 1.90 0.33
CA PHE A 63 -2.15 0.90 -0.45
C PHE A 63 -1.57 -0.20 0.43
N GLY A 64 -1.51 -1.42 -0.08
CA GLY A 64 -0.84 -2.51 0.61
C GLY A 64 0.64 -2.23 0.79
N LEU A 65 1.20 -2.43 1.98
CA LEU A 65 2.62 -2.22 2.25
C LEU A 65 3.45 -3.13 1.33
N PRO A 66 4.31 -2.59 0.45
CA PRO A 66 5.04 -3.39 -0.53
C PRO A 66 6.33 -4.01 0.05
N VAL A 67 6.67 -3.71 1.30
CA VAL A 67 7.87 -4.23 1.98
C VAL A 67 7.57 -5.58 2.63
N GLU A 68 8.29 -6.62 2.20
CA GLU A 68 8.22 -7.94 2.82
C GLU A 68 9.05 -7.97 4.11
N TRP A 69 8.39 -7.60 5.22
CA TRP A 69 9.00 -7.46 6.54
C TRP A 69 9.13 -8.78 7.32
N ARG A 70 8.62 -9.91 6.80
CA ARG A 70 8.60 -11.19 7.52
C ARG A 70 9.75 -12.12 7.12
N LYS A 71 10.31 -11.94 5.91
CA LYS A 71 11.37 -12.80 5.36
C LYS A 71 12.77 -12.40 5.87
N ASP A 72 13.81 -12.91 5.23
CA ASP A 72 15.21 -12.67 5.55
C ASP A 72 15.61 -11.18 5.45
N ALA A 73 16.82 -10.86 5.91
CA ALA A 73 17.32 -9.48 5.98
C ALA A 73 17.53 -8.84 4.60
N GLU A 74 17.93 -9.60 3.58
CA GLU A 74 18.17 -9.07 2.24
C GLU A 74 16.85 -8.71 1.57
N THR A 75 15.85 -9.59 1.61
CA THR A 75 14.50 -9.30 1.11
C THR A 75 13.90 -8.07 1.78
N PHE A 76 14.04 -7.94 3.11
CA PHE A 76 13.57 -6.76 3.84
C PHE A 76 14.27 -5.48 3.37
N LYS A 77 15.60 -5.53 3.25
CA LYS A 77 16.43 -4.40 2.85
C LYS A 77 16.13 -3.93 1.43
N GLU A 78 15.93 -4.84 0.48
CA GLU A 78 15.52 -4.54 -0.89
C GLU A 78 14.18 -3.81 -0.92
N GLY A 79 13.18 -4.33 -0.18
CA GLY A 79 11.87 -3.70 -0.06
C GLY A 79 11.95 -2.30 0.58
N LEU A 80 12.76 -2.16 1.63
CA LEU A 80 12.96 -0.88 2.32
C LEU A 80 13.64 0.16 1.40
N GLN A 81 14.61 -0.26 0.58
CA GLN A 81 15.28 0.61 -0.40
C GLN A 81 14.32 1.12 -1.50
N ALA A 82 13.35 0.30 -1.91
CA ALA A 82 12.35 0.69 -2.90
C ALA A 82 11.23 1.58 -2.33
N LEU A 83 11.00 1.53 -1.01
CA LEU A 83 9.86 2.18 -0.35
C LEU A 83 9.76 3.70 -0.60
N PRO A 84 10.85 4.50 -0.60
CA PRO A 84 10.75 5.95 -0.85
C PRO A 84 10.11 6.29 -2.21
N GLN A 85 10.45 5.55 -3.27
CA GLN A 85 9.88 5.77 -4.60
C GLN A 85 8.37 5.48 -4.60
N LEU A 86 7.97 4.39 -3.94
CA LEU A 86 6.57 3.96 -3.86
C LEU A 86 5.75 4.92 -2.99
N ALA A 87 6.27 5.35 -1.85
CA ALA A 87 5.62 6.32 -0.98
C ALA A 87 5.43 7.68 -1.69
N ARG A 88 6.42 8.13 -2.47
CA ARG A 88 6.29 9.31 -3.34
C ARG A 88 5.19 9.16 -4.39
N ALA A 89 5.08 7.98 -5.00
CA ALA A 89 4.03 7.70 -5.98
C ALA A 89 2.62 7.75 -5.34
N ALA A 90 2.46 7.19 -4.14
CA ALA A 90 1.21 7.28 -3.37
C ALA A 90 0.87 8.73 -3.00
N GLN A 91 1.84 9.49 -2.50
CA GLN A 91 1.68 10.91 -2.18
C GLN A 91 1.26 11.72 -3.42
N ALA A 92 1.83 11.41 -4.59
CA ALA A 92 1.54 12.10 -5.83
C ALA A 92 0.07 12.00 -6.28
N ILE A 93 -0.62 10.90 -5.92
CA ILE A 93 -2.06 10.70 -6.16
C ILE A 93 -2.93 11.01 -4.93
N GLY A 94 -2.35 11.60 -3.88
CA GLY A 94 -3.07 12.05 -2.67
C GLY A 94 -3.33 10.95 -1.63
N CYS A 95 -2.69 9.78 -1.72
CA CYS A 95 -2.83 8.71 -0.74
C CYS A 95 -1.75 8.81 0.35
N THR A 96 -2.19 8.96 1.61
CA THR A 96 -1.34 9.15 2.81
C THR A 96 -1.40 7.98 3.79
N ARG A 97 -1.84 6.80 3.33
CA ARG A 97 -2.02 5.61 4.19
C ARG A 97 -1.55 4.35 3.49
N THR A 98 -0.86 3.50 4.25
CA THR A 98 -0.57 2.12 3.87
C THR A 98 -0.94 1.18 5.01
N ALA A 99 -1.16 -0.10 4.71
CA ALA A 99 -1.42 -1.09 5.73
C ALA A 99 -0.77 -2.44 5.43
N THR A 100 -0.51 -3.20 6.49
CA THR A 100 -0.15 -4.61 6.43
C THR A 100 -0.79 -5.36 7.59
N TRP A 101 -0.82 -6.68 7.50
CA TRP A 101 -1.39 -7.55 8.53
C TRP A 101 -0.31 -8.20 9.38
N LEU A 102 -0.63 -8.42 10.65
CA LEU A 102 0.18 -9.20 11.59
C LEU A 102 -0.29 -10.66 11.57
N PRO A 103 0.61 -11.65 11.41
CA PRO A 103 0.22 -13.06 11.46
C PRO A 103 -0.45 -13.42 12.80
N PRO A 104 -1.53 -14.22 12.80
CA PRO A 104 -2.18 -14.66 14.03
C PRO A 104 -1.32 -15.64 14.84
N SER A 105 -0.29 -16.23 14.23
CA SER A 105 0.68 -17.13 14.87
C SER A 105 2.04 -17.08 14.17
N ILE A 106 3.08 -17.52 14.88
CA ILE A 106 4.46 -17.56 14.41
C ILE A 106 5.09 -18.91 14.75
N ASN A 107 6.00 -19.39 13.88
CA ASN A 107 6.79 -20.60 14.09
C ASN A 107 8.21 -20.26 14.55
N GLU A 108 8.35 -19.25 15.41
CA GLU A 108 9.61 -18.73 15.92
C GLU A 108 9.49 -18.40 17.41
N PHE A 109 10.62 -18.24 18.09
CA PHE A 109 10.63 -17.81 19.49
C PHE A 109 10.03 -16.39 19.64
N PRO A 110 8.95 -16.21 20.43
CA PRO A 110 8.18 -14.96 20.42
C PRO A 110 9.00 -13.71 20.72
N ALA A 111 9.87 -13.75 21.72
CA ALA A 111 10.63 -12.57 22.12
C ALA A 111 11.56 -12.07 20.99
N ALA A 112 12.28 -12.98 20.33
CA ALA A 112 13.16 -12.63 19.22
C ALA A 112 12.38 -12.11 18.00
N TYR A 113 11.24 -12.75 17.69
CA TYR A 113 10.36 -12.32 16.61
C TYR A 113 9.81 -10.92 16.86
N SER A 114 9.29 -10.64 18.08
CA SER A 114 8.70 -9.36 18.43
C SER A 114 9.71 -8.20 18.37
N VAL A 115 10.95 -8.42 18.81
CA VAL A 115 12.03 -7.41 18.70
C VAL A 115 12.30 -7.09 17.22
N ARG A 116 12.54 -8.12 16.40
CA ARG A 116 12.81 -7.95 14.96
C ARG A 116 11.65 -7.27 14.22
N MET A 117 10.42 -7.64 14.54
CA MET A 117 9.21 -7.02 13.99
C MET A 117 9.13 -5.53 14.36
N ALA A 118 9.33 -5.18 15.63
CA ALA A 118 9.29 -3.79 16.09
C ALA A 118 10.39 -2.93 15.46
N GLU A 119 11.60 -3.47 15.28
CA GLU A 119 12.70 -2.80 14.59
C GLU A 119 12.37 -2.52 13.13
N ARG A 120 11.92 -3.54 12.39
CA ARG A 120 11.55 -3.40 10.97
C ARG A 120 10.42 -2.41 10.76
N PHE A 121 9.36 -2.46 11.58
CA PHE A 121 8.28 -1.48 11.47
C PHE A 121 8.71 -0.06 11.83
N ARG A 122 9.66 0.11 12.76
CA ARG A 122 10.24 1.43 13.06
C ARG A 122 10.99 1.99 11.84
N GLU A 123 11.77 1.16 11.14
CA GLU A 123 12.47 1.56 9.92
C GLU A 123 11.50 1.92 8.78
N ILE A 124 10.50 1.07 8.55
CA ILE A 124 9.44 1.33 7.56
C ILE A 124 8.72 2.65 7.88
N ALA A 125 8.31 2.84 9.13
CA ALA A 125 7.59 4.06 9.55
C ALA A 125 8.44 5.33 9.39
N ARG A 126 9.76 5.27 9.65
CA ARG A 126 10.67 6.39 9.41
C ARG A 126 10.71 6.80 7.95
N VAL A 127 10.83 5.83 7.03
CA VAL A 127 10.80 6.12 5.59
C VAL A 127 9.47 6.71 5.17
N LEU A 128 8.35 6.15 5.64
CA LEU A 128 7.01 6.62 5.29
C LEU A 128 6.73 8.04 5.79
N ALA A 129 7.31 8.44 6.93
CA ALA A 129 7.14 9.77 7.53
C ALA A 129 7.62 10.90 6.61
N ASP A 130 8.69 10.69 5.84
CA ASP A 130 9.21 11.66 4.87
C ASP A 130 8.20 11.98 3.75
N PHE A 131 7.16 11.15 3.59
CA PHE A 131 6.12 11.28 2.56
C PHE A 131 4.72 11.52 3.14
N ASP A 132 4.60 11.78 4.44
CA ASP A 132 3.32 11.91 5.16
C ASP A 132 2.43 10.66 5.00
N VAL A 133 3.04 9.47 4.91
CA VAL A 133 2.31 8.20 4.83
C VAL A 133 2.25 7.55 6.21
N ARG A 134 1.05 7.20 6.67
CA ARG A 134 0.85 6.48 7.92
C ARG A 134 0.78 4.97 7.68
N LEU A 135 1.51 4.21 8.53
CA LEU A 135 1.46 2.75 8.55
C LEU A 135 0.34 2.26 9.47
N GLY A 136 -0.63 1.54 8.91
CA GLY A 136 -1.62 0.75 9.64
C GLY A 136 -1.16 -0.68 9.85
N LEU A 137 -1.39 -1.21 11.04
CA LEU A 137 -1.16 -2.62 11.37
C LEU A 137 -2.50 -3.28 11.65
N GLU A 138 -2.88 -4.23 10.80
CA GLU A 138 -4.09 -5.02 10.94
C GLU A 138 -3.82 -6.22 11.86
N TRP A 139 -4.53 -6.28 12.98
CA TRP A 139 -4.49 -7.41 13.89
C TRP A 139 -5.39 -8.53 13.36
N VAL A 140 -4.79 -9.66 12.97
CA VAL A 140 -5.51 -10.86 12.55
C VAL A 140 -5.45 -11.87 13.69
N GLY A 141 -6.60 -12.42 14.07
CA GLY A 141 -6.76 -13.37 15.18
C GLY A 141 -7.62 -14.56 14.81
#